data_AF-A0A086N1B3-F1
#
_entry.id   AF-A0A086N1B3-F1
#
_cell.length_a   1.000
_cell.length_b   1.000
_cell.length_c   1.000
_cell.angle_alpha   90.00
_cell.angle_beta   90.00
_cell.angle_gamma   90.00
#
_symmetry.space_group_name_H-M   'P 1'
#
loop_
_entity.id
_entity.type
_entity.pdbx_description
1 polymer ?
#
loop_
_entity_poly.entity_id
_entity_poly.type
_entity_poly.pdbx_seq_one_letter_code
_entity_poly.pdbx_strand_id
1 'polypeptide(L)'
;MSSLAPLARLPLEELSLLGPPRVEELEVLSGFAGLTTLITDVPQPVLDLLPREAPLDRLFLPAATRGITALAGFRSLRQLRLCLYAPLTREDREALARLDGLLRLSLDPAELIGLAADGVTLGPPEDVTVLARDRGVDLGPFTEVFPRAASLTLFDADGVEQAPLAAHTCLRRVNTLHCRNVRDADHLPASLPVNPRSPH
;
A
#
# COMPACT_ATOMS: atom_id res chain seq x y z
N MET A 1 5.26 -9.21 29.15
CA MET A 1 4.62 -9.27 27.82
C MET A 1 3.73 -10.51 27.79
N SER A 2 2.55 -10.41 27.21
CA SER A 2 1.48 -11.42 27.31
C SER A 2 1.45 -12.31 26.06
N SER A 3 1.29 -13.62 26.23
CA SER A 3 1.26 -14.60 25.14
C SER A 3 0.06 -14.42 24.19
N LEU A 4 0.26 -14.69 22.89
CA LEU A 4 -0.79 -14.69 21.86
C LEU A 4 -1.67 -15.95 21.86
N ALA A 5 -1.26 -17.04 22.52
CA ALA A 5 -1.96 -18.33 22.49
C ALA A 5 -3.46 -18.28 22.88
N PRO A 6 -3.90 -17.46 23.86
CA PRO A 6 -5.32 -17.36 24.19
C PRO A 6 -6.18 -16.79 23.04
N LEU A 7 -5.59 -15.97 22.17
CA LEU A 7 -6.29 -15.31 21.07
C LEU A 7 -6.70 -16.29 19.97
N ALA A 8 -5.91 -17.37 19.76
CA ALA A 8 -6.14 -18.39 18.72
C ALA A 8 -7.53 -19.03 18.77
N ARG A 9 -8.16 -19.03 19.94
CA ARG A 9 -9.46 -19.67 20.19
C ARG A 9 -10.64 -18.73 19.96
N LEU A 10 -10.36 -17.46 19.70
CA LEU A 10 -11.38 -16.45 19.45
C LEU A 10 -11.63 -16.35 17.94
N PRO A 11 -12.87 -16.10 17.49
CA PRO A 11 -13.19 -15.84 16.10
C PRO A 11 -12.74 -14.42 15.71
N LEU A 12 -11.42 -14.18 15.72
CA LEU A 12 -10.87 -12.87 15.41
C LEU A 12 -10.92 -12.60 13.91
N GLU A 13 -11.56 -11.49 13.56
CA GLU A 13 -11.57 -10.95 12.20
C GLU A 13 -10.44 -9.93 12.00
N GLU A 14 -10.01 -9.26 13.07
CA GLU A 14 -8.97 -8.24 13.02
C GLU A 14 -7.88 -8.53 14.06
N LEU A 15 -6.62 -8.42 13.64
CA LEU A 15 -5.47 -8.59 14.51
C LEU A 15 -4.46 -7.47 14.26
N SER A 16 -4.06 -6.80 15.33
CA SER A 16 -2.98 -5.81 15.33
C SER A 16 -1.83 -6.31 16.18
N LEU A 17 -0.70 -6.61 15.54
CA LEU A 17 0.56 -6.98 16.15
C LEU A 17 1.50 -5.78 16.08
N LEU A 18 1.50 -4.98 17.14
CA LEU A 18 2.35 -3.79 17.27
C LEU A 18 3.37 -4.02 18.38
N GLY A 19 4.64 -3.86 18.07
CA GLY A 19 5.78 -4.21 18.90
C GLY A 19 6.31 -5.62 18.60
N PRO A 20 7.56 -5.94 18.98
CA PRO A 20 8.19 -7.22 18.63
C PRO A 20 7.59 -8.37 19.46
N PRO A 21 6.77 -9.27 18.89
CA PRO A 21 6.42 -10.50 19.56
C PRO A 21 7.65 -11.41 19.57
N ARG A 22 7.65 -12.39 20.47
CA ARG A 22 8.59 -13.50 20.34
C ARG A 22 8.20 -14.33 19.12
N VAL A 23 9.18 -14.76 18.33
CA VAL A 23 8.95 -15.57 17.11
C VAL A 23 8.14 -16.83 17.43
N GLU A 24 8.37 -17.42 18.60
CA GLU A 24 7.66 -18.61 19.12
C GLU A 24 6.14 -18.38 19.30
N GLU A 25 5.69 -17.13 19.44
CA GLU A 25 4.28 -16.80 19.59
C GLU A 25 3.57 -16.64 18.24
N LEU A 26 4.30 -16.59 17.12
CA LEU A 26 3.74 -16.36 15.79
C LEU A 26 3.11 -17.63 15.17
N GLU A 27 3.47 -18.83 15.64
CA GLU A 27 2.88 -20.08 15.14
C GLU A 27 1.35 -20.12 15.30
N VAL A 28 0.85 -19.39 16.30
CA VAL A 28 -0.59 -19.22 16.56
C VAL A 28 -1.34 -18.61 15.38
N LEU A 29 -0.65 -17.88 14.50
CA LEU A 29 -1.24 -17.24 13.33
C LEU A 29 -1.87 -18.24 12.36
N SER A 30 -1.36 -19.47 12.35
CA SER A 30 -1.93 -20.58 11.56
C SER A 30 -3.34 -20.98 11.99
N GLY A 31 -3.77 -20.60 13.20
CA GLY A 31 -5.11 -20.86 13.71
C GLY A 31 -6.16 -19.82 13.30
N PHE A 32 -5.75 -18.66 12.77
CA PHE A 32 -6.67 -17.55 12.47
C PHE A 32 -7.33 -17.66 11.08
N ALA A 33 -8.10 -18.73 10.87
CA ALA A 33 -8.80 -18.98 9.61
C ALA A 33 -9.90 -17.95 9.27
N GLY A 34 -10.37 -17.17 10.26
CA GLY A 34 -11.38 -16.12 10.08
C GLY A 34 -10.82 -14.71 9.89
N LEU A 35 -9.49 -14.54 9.84
CA LEU A 35 -8.86 -13.23 9.84
C LEU A 35 -9.10 -12.50 8.51
N THR A 36 -9.67 -11.30 8.59
CA THR A 36 -9.92 -10.42 7.44
C THR A 36 -8.94 -9.24 7.41
N THR A 37 -8.47 -8.77 8.57
CA THR A 37 -7.53 -7.65 8.67
C THR A 37 -6.33 -8.02 9.52
N LEU A 38 -5.14 -7.83 8.97
CA LEU A 38 -3.89 -7.90 9.71
C LEU A 38 -3.12 -6.59 9.63
N ILE A 39 -2.80 -6.05 10.79
CA ILE A 39 -1.86 -4.94 10.95
C ILE A 39 -0.66 -5.46 11.71
N THR A 40 0.53 -5.35 11.14
CA THR A 40 1.73 -5.84 11.81
C THR A 40 2.93 -4.94 11.58
N ASP A 41 3.75 -4.74 12.62
CA ASP A 41 5.10 -4.16 12.51
C ASP A 41 6.20 -5.23 12.60
N VAL A 42 5.80 -6.49 12.68
CA VAL A 42 6.66 -7.66 12.78
C VAL A 42 7.12 -8.04 11.37
N PRO A 43 8.43 -7.96 11.06
CA PRO A 43 8.93 -8.44 9.77
C PRO A 43 8.66 -9.94 9.62
N GLN A 44 8.86 -10.46 8.40
CA GLN A 44 8.85 -11.89 8.08
C GLN A 44 9.31 -12.79 9.25
N PRO A 45 8.62 -13.92 9.51
CA PRO A 45 7.82 -14.71 8.56
C PRO A 45 6.29 -14.66 8.75
N VAL A 46 5.71 -13.57 9.27
CA VAL A 46 4.25 -13.48 9.55
C VAL A 46 3.36 -13.93 8.38
N LEU A 47 3.72 -13.59 7.15
CA LEU A 47 2.95 -13.96 5.96
C LEU A 47 2.96 -15.46 5.66
N ASP A 48 4.00 -16.17 6.09
CA ASP A 48 4.13 -17.61 5.84
C ASP A 48 3.35 -18.45 6.85
N LEU A 49 2.99 -17.84 7.99
CA LEU A 49 2.29 -18.50 9.08
C LEU A 49 0.77 -18.35 8.97
N LEU A 50 0.27 -17.44 8.13
CA LEU A 50 -1.17 -17.27 7.92
C LEU A 50 -1.72 -18.34 6.97
N PRO A 51 -2.91 -18.91 7.24
CA PRO A 51 -3.60 -19.81 6.32
C PRO A 51 -3.88 -19.11 4.99
N ARG A 52 -3.59 -19.77 3.87
CA ARG A 52 -3.83 -19.17 2.53
C ARG A 52 -5.32 -19.05 2.22
N GLU A 53 -6.13 -19.87 2.88
CA GLU A 53 -7.59 -19.89 2.82
C GLU A 53 -8.23 -18.82 3.73
N ALA A 54 -7.45 -18.13 4.57
CA ALA A 54 -7.98 -17.04 5.40
C ALA A 54 -8.59 -15.95 4.50
N PRO A 55 -9.74 -15.37 4.88
CA PRO A 55 -10.44 -14.34 4.09
C PRO A 55 -9.77 -12.97 4.24
N LEU A 56 -8.43 -12.92 4.19
CA LEU A 56 -7.64 -11.71 4.41
C LEU A 56 -7.95 -10.68 3.32
N ASP A 57 -8.69 -9.63 3.71
CA ASP A 57 -9.10 -8.48 2.88
C ASP A 57 -8.06 -7.36 2.93
N ARG A 58 -7.48 -7.13 4.12
CA ARG A 58 -6.59 -5.99 4.38
C ARG A 58 -5.31 -6.42 5.08
N LEU A 59 -4.20 -5.93 4.55
CA LEU A 59 -2.88 -6.20 5.10
C LEU A 59 -2.05 -4.93 5.17
N PHE A 60 -1.54 -4.64 6.36
CA PHE A 60 -0.68 -3.50 6.63
C PHE A 60 0.67 -4.04 7.06
N LEU A 61 1.64 -3.91 6.15
CA LEU A 61 2.97 -4.49 6.33
C LEU A 61 3.92 -3.52 7.06
N PRO A 62 4.86 -4.06 7.85
CA PRO A 62 5.94 -3.29 8.45
C PRO A 62 6.82 -2.65 7.39
N ALA A 63 7.50 -1.59 7.80
CA ALA A 63 8.48 -0.93 6.95
C ALA A 63 9.68 -1.84 6.58
N ALA A 64 10.03 -2.80 7.43
CA ALA A 64 11.15 -3.69 7.18
C ALA A 64 10.78 -4.97 6.38
N THR A 65 9.57 -5.04 5.81
CA THR A 65 9.12 -6.24 5.10
C THR A 65 9.91 -6.48 3.83
N ARG A 66 10.29 -7.74 3.60
CA ARG A 66 10.90 -8.24 2.37
C ARG A 66 10.18 -9.52 1.95
N GLY A 67 10.29 -9.94 0.69
CA GLY A 67 9.74 -11.22 0.25
C GLY A 67 8.21 -11.24 0.35
N ILE A 68 7.55 -10.29 -0.32
CA ILE A 68 6.08 -10.21 -0.40
C ILE A 68 5.49 -11.17 -1.45
N THR A 69 6.31 -12.08 -2.00
CA THR A 69 5.87 -13.12 -2.95
C THR A 69 4.77 -14.01 -2.38
N ALA A 70 4.78 -14.24 -1.06
CA ALA A 70 3.74 -14.97 -0.35
C ALA A 70 2.33 -14.34 -0.48
N LEU A 71 2.24 -13.04 -0.84
CA LEU A 71 0.95 -12.36 -1.01
C LEU A 71 0.08 -12.97 -2.12
N ALA A 72 0.70 -13.60 -3.13
CA ALA A 72 -0.02 -14.26 -4.21
C ALA A 72 -0.94 -15.40 -3.73
N GLY A 73 -0.72 -15.92 -2.52
CA GLY A 73 -1.59 -16.93 -1.91
C GLY A 73 -2.92 -16.37 -1.36
N PHE A 74 -3.01 -15.07 -1.07
CA PHE A 74 -4.19 -14.46 -0.45
C PHE A 74 -5.14 -13.89 -1.50
N ARG A 75 -6.01 -14.76 -2.05
CA ARG A 75 -6.92 -14.40 -3.15
C ARG A 75 -7.98 -13.35 -2.80
N SER A 76 -8.28 -13.18 -1.51
CA SER A 76 -9.25 -12.21 -1.02
C SER A 76 -8.64 -10.83 -0.76
N LEU A 77 -7.32 -10.66 -0.93
CA LEU A 77 -6.62 -9.43 -0.55
C LEU A 77 -6.99 -8.28 -1.49
N ARG A 78 -7.68 -7.27 -0.95
CA ARG A 78 -8.12 -6.08 -1.68
C ARG A 78 -7.38 -4.81 -1.28
N GLN A 79 -6.82 -4.77 -0.08
CA GLN A 79 -6.10 -3.61 0.42
C GLN A 79 -4.73 -3.98 0.97
N LEU A 80 -3.70 -3.33 0.43
CA LEU A 80 -2.31 -3.52 0.84
C LEU A 80 -1.68 -2.17 1.17
N ARG A 81 -1.04 -2.09 2.35
CA ARG A 81 -0.18 -0.96 2.70
C ARG A 81 1.28 -1.42 2.77
N LEU A 82 2.07 -0.90 1.84
CA LEU A 82 3.52 -0.97 1.80
C LEU A 82 4.07 0.30 2.44
N CYS A 83 4.82 0.14 3.52
CA CYS A 83 5.36 1.27 4.29
C CYS A 83 6.89 1.19 4.34
N LEU A 84 7.54 0.72 3.28
CA LEU A 84 8.87 0.13 3.35
C LEU A 84 10.00 1.14 3.67
N TYR A 85 11.05 0.66 4.35
CA TYR A 85 12.32 1.38 4.53
C TYR A 85 13.37 0.90 3.53
N ALA A 86 13.27 -0.37 3.12
CA ALA A 86 14.10 -0.94 2.07
C ALA A 86 13.26 -1.06 0.79
N PRO A 87 13.81 -0.70 -0.37
CA PRO A 87 13.10 -0.86 -1.64
C PRO A 87 12.64 -2.30 -1.85
N LEU A 88 11.49 -2.50 -2.49
CA LEU A 88 11.09 -3.81 -3.00
C LEU A 88 12.20 -4.41 -3.87
N THR A 89 12.32 -5.73 -3.85
CA THR A 89 13.10 -6.41 -4.89
C THR A 89 12.32 -6.44 -6.20
N ARG A 90 12.97 -6.80 -7.31
CA ARG A 90 12.28 -7.00 -8.59
C ARG A 90 11.21 -8.10 -8.48
N GLU A 91 11.54 -9.20 -7.80
CA GLU A 91 10.63 -10.32 -7.57
C GLU A 91 9.39 -9.89 -6.77
N ASP A 92 9.59 -9.06 -5.75
CA ASP A 92 8.51 -8.49 -4.95
C ASP A 92 7.57 -7.60 -5.79
N ARG A 93 8.12 -6.79 -6.70
CA ARG A 93 7.34 -5.95 -7.62
C ARG A 93 6.54 -6.80 -8.62
N GLU A 94 7.15 -7.84 -9.17
CA GLU A 94 6.45 -8.78 -10.05
C GLU A 94 5.35 -9.56 -9.31
N ALA A 95 5.52 -9.86 -8.03
CA ALA A 95 4.48 -10.46 -7.22
C ALA A 95 3.32 -9.50 -6.95
N LEU A 96 3.61 -8.23 -6.67
CA LEU A 96 2.61 -7.18 -6.50
C LEU A 96 1.73 -7.03 -7.76
N ALA A 97 2.33 -7.13 -8.95
CA ALA A 97 1.61 -7.06 -10.22
C ALA A 97 0.66 -8.24 -10.49
N ARG A 98 0.83 -9.36 -9.79
CA ARG A 98 -0.04 -10.56 -9.91
C ARG A 98 -1.20 -10.56 -8.92
N LEU A 99 -1.33 -9.51 -8.09
CA LEU A 99 -2.45 -9.38 -7.16
C LEU A 99 -3.69 -8.83 -7.88
N ASP A 100 -4.32 -9.67 -8.70
CA ASP A 100 -5.43 -9.30 -9.60
C ASP A 100 -6.67 -8.74 -8.86
N GLY A 101 -6.83 -9.07 -7.57
CA GLY A 101 -7.93 -8.59 -6.73
C GLY A 101 -7.64 -7.30 -5.95
N LEU A 102 -6.43 -6.74 -6.07
CA LEU A 102 -6.01 -5.59 -5.27
C LEU A 102 -6.71 -4.31 -5.75
N LEU A 103 -7.53 -3.70 -4.89
CA LEU A 103 -8.26 -2.47 -5.18
C LEU A 103 -7.57 -1.23 -4.60
N ARG A 104 -6.86 -1.40 -3.48
CA ARG A 104 -6.25 -0.30 -2.74
C ARG A 104 -4.79 -0.59 -2.45
N LEU A 105 -3.93 0.33 -2.84
CA LEU A 105 -2.50 0.24 -2.58
C LEU A 105 -2.00 1.51 -1.93
N SER A 106 -1.34 1.37 -0.79
CA SER A 106 -0.52 2.44 -0.21
C SER A 106 0.96 2.09 -0.38
N LEU A 107 1.75 3.04 -0.85
CA LEU A 107 3.20 2.90 -1.06
C LEU A 107 3.92 4.21 -0.79
N ASP A 108 5.24 4.21 -0.77
CA ASP A 108 6.04 5.43 -0.68
C ASP A 108 6.59 5.88 -2.05
N PRO A 109 7.08 7.12 -2.20
CA PRO A 109 7.60 7.61 -3.48
C PRO A 109 8.76 6.78 -4.07
N ALA A 110 9.60 6.16 -3.25
CA ALA A 110 10.71 5.36 -3.75
C ALA A 110 10.20 4.06 -4.41
N GLU A 111 9.15 3.46 -3.86
CA GLU A 111 8.50 2.30 -4.49
C GLU A 111 7.81 2.64 -5.80
N LEU A 112 7.18 3.82 -5.88
CA LEU A 112 6.58 4.31 -7.12
C LEU A 112 7.65 4.41 -8.23
N ILE A 113 8.79 5.03 -7.92
CA ILE A 113 9.92 5.17 -8.85
C ILE A 113 10.48 3.79 -9.24
N GLY A 114 10.64 2.90 -8.26
CA GLY A 114 11.15 1.55 -8.49
C GLY A 114 10.25 0.70 -9.40
N LEU A 115 8.92 0.83 -9.27
CA LEU A 115 7.95 0.17 -10.14
C LEU A 115 8.07 0.68 -11.58
N ALA A 116 8.14 1.99 -11.79
CA ALA A 116 8.30 2.56 -13.12
C ALA A 116 9.64 2.20 -13.77
N ALA A 117 10.74 2.24 -13.00
CA ALA A 117 12.08 1.91 -13.49
C ALA A 117 12.17 0.46 -14.03
N ASP A 118 11.39 -0.46 -13.46
CA ASP A 118 11.30 -1.85 -13.94
C ASP A 118 10.22 -2.07 -15.02
N GLY A 119 9.49 -1.02 -15.41
CA GLY A 119 8.37 -1.10 -16.36
C GLY A 119 7.17 -1.87 -15.82
N VAL A 120 7.00 -1.90 -14.49
CA VAL A 120 5.88 -2.61 -13.85
C VAL A 120 4.62 -1.75 -13.93
N THR A 121 3.59 -2.29 -14.58
CA THR A 121 2.26 -1.70 -14.60
C THR A 121 1.34 -2.48 -13.68
N LEU A 122 0.67 -1.77 -12.76
CA LEU A 122 -0.32 -2.29 -11.84
C LEU A 122 -1.72 -1.91 -12.35
N GLY A 123 -2.36 -2.85 -13.03
CA GLY A 123 -3.71 -2.69 -13.57
C GLY A 123 -4.87 -2.72 -12.54
N PRO A 124 -4.80 -3.51 -11.45
CA PRO A 124 -5.90 -3.65 -10.50
C PRO A 124 -6.23 -2.45 -9.59
N PRO A 125 -5.25 -1.72 -8.99
CA PRO A 125 -5.57 -0.73 -7.97
C PRO A 125 -6.36 0.47 -8.50
N GLU A 126 -7.52 0.73 -7.91
CA GLU A 126 -8.38 1.89 -8.22
C GLU A 126 -8.05 3.07 -7.31
N ASP A 127 -7.75 2.81 -6.04
CA ASP A 127 -7.37 3.80 -5.04
C ASP A 127 -5.88 3.64 -4.67
N VAL A 128 -5.06 4.63 -5.02
CA VAL A 128 -3.63 4.65 -4.67
C VAL A 128 -3.35 5.74 -3.66
N THR A 129 -2.61 5.39 -2.61
CA THR A 129 -2.11 6.34 -1.61
C THR A 129 -0.58 6.37 -1.65
N VAL A 130 -0.01 7.56 -1.83
CA VAL A 130 1.43 7.79 -1.75
C VAL A 130 1.76 8.46 -0.42
N LEU A 131 2.49 7.74 0.43
CA LEU A 131 2.92 8.15 1.77
C LEU A 131 4.31 8.80 1.69
N ALA A 132 4.36 10.12 1.56
CA ALA A 132 5.60 10.82 1.24
C ALA A 132 6.51 11.04 2.46
N ARG A 133 5.95 11.25 3.65
CA ARG A 133 6.67 11.47 4.92
C ARG A 133 7.61 12.69 4.85
N ASP A 134 7.04 13.85 4.56
CA ASP A 134 7.71 15.14 4.36
C ASP A 134 8.70 15.20 3.19
N ARG A 135 8.60 14.27 2.23
CA ARG A 135 9.45 14.26 1.03
C ARG A 135 8.72 14.85 -0.17
N GLY A 136 9.50 15.34 -1.13
CA GLY A 136 9.00 15.67 -2.47
C GLY A 136 8.53 14.41 -3.20
N VAL A 137 7.50 14.57 -4.02
CA VAL A 137 6.90 13.48 -4.80
C VAL A 137 6.94 13.84 -6.28
N ASP A 138 7.68 13.04 -7.04
CA ASP A 138 7.59 13.02 -8.50
C ASP A 138 6.42 12.11 -8.92
N LEU A 139 5.46 12.69 -9.64
CA LEU A 139 4.27 12.00 -10.14
C LEU A 139 4.41 11.56 -11.60
N GLY A 140 5.53 11.85 -12.29
CA GLY A 140 5.80 11.34 -13.63
C GLY A 140 5.59 9.83 -13.75
N PRO A 141 6.18 9.02 -12.86
CA PRO A 141 5.98 7.57 -12.81
C PRO A 141 4.52 7.11 -12.60
N PHE A 142 3.67 7.95 -12.00
CA PHE A 142 2.33 7.53 -11.56
C PHE A 142 1.45 7.09 -12.73
N THR A 143 1.47 7.82 -13.84
CA THR A 143 0.66 7.51 -15.03
C THR A 143 1.06 6.22 -15.71
N GLU A 144 2.33 5.84 -15.61
CA GLU A 144 2.87 4.61 -16.22
C GLU A 144 2.57 3.39 -15.36
N VAL A 145 2.72 3.52 -14.04
CA VAL A 145 2.50 2.42 -13.09
C VAL A 145 1.01 2.16 -12.88
N PHE A 146 0.17 3.19 -12.84
CA PHE A 146 -1.24 3.06 -12.45
C PHE A 146 -2.24 3.56 -13.51
N PRO A 147 -2.19 3.11 -14.77
CA PRO A 147 -2.97 3.70 -15.87
C PRO A 147 -4.49 3.64 -15.67
N ARG A 148 -4.97 2.77 -14.78
CA ARG A 148 -6.39 2.57 -14.46
C ARG A 148 -6.83 3.18 -13.12
N ALA A 149 -5.92 3.80 -12.36
CA ALA A 149 -6.28 4.38 -11.07
C ALA A 149 -7.34 5.48 -11.23
N ALA A 150 -8.35 5.43 -10.38
CA ALA A 150 -9.44 6.39 -10.34
C ALA A 150 -9.20 7.47 -9.27
N SER A 151 -8.38 7.17 -8.27
CA SER A 151 -8.15 8.04 -7.11
C SER A 151 -6.69 7.99 -6.67
N LEU A 152 -6.09 9.17 -6.48
CA LEU A 152 -4.77 9.34 -5.88
C LEU A 152 -4.91 10.14 -4.59
N THR A 153 -4.35 9.63 -3.50
CA THR A 153 -4.17 10.39 -2.26
C THR A 153 -2.69 10.55 -1.97
N LEU A 154 -2.21 11.78 -1.95
CA LEU A 154 -0.89 12.16 -1.47
C LEU A 154 -1.02 12.52 0.01
N PHE A 155 -0.19 11.89 0.84
CA PHE A 155 -0.19 12.12 2.28
C PHE A 155 1.18 12.61 2.72
N ASP A 156 1.20 13.73 3.43
CA ASP A 156 2.38 14.26 4.12
C ASP A 156 3.56 14.47 3.16
N ALA A 157 3.33 15.24 2.09
CA ALA A 157 4.31 15.51 1.04
C ALA A 157 4.80 16.96 1.09
N ASP A 158 6.06 17.21 0.79
CA ASP A 158 6.63 18.56 0.67
C ASP A 158 7.24 18.77 -0.72
N GLY A 159 6.49 19.46 -1.59
CA GLY A 159 6.84 19.63 -2.99
C GLY A 159 6.21 18.56 -3.87
N VAL A 160 5.11 18.91 -4.52
CA VAL A 160 4.38 18.02 -5.43
C VAL A 160 4.14 18.76 -6.74
N GLU A 161 4.62 18.20 -7.83
CA GLU A 161 4.32 18.68 -9.18
C GLU A 161 3.15 17.86 -9.75
N GLN A 162 2.02 18.52 -10.02
CA GLN A 162 0.80 17.83 -10.48
C GLN A 162 0.68 17.77 -12.00
N ALA A 163 1.52 18.49 -12.75
CA ALA A 163 1.49 18.53 -14.21
C ALA A 163 1.46 17.12 -14.87
N PRO A 164 2.21 16.10 -14.40
CA PRO A 164 2.15 14.76 -14.97
C PRO A 164 0.77 14.11 -14.93
N LEU A 165 -0.07 14.44 -13.94
CA LEU A 165 -1.41 13.85 -13.80
C LEU A 165 -2.39 14.32 -14.87
N ALA A 166 -2.09 15.41 -15.59
CA ALA A 166 -2.95 15.91 -16.67
C ALA A 166 -3.12 14.88 -17.81
N ALA A 167 -2.14 14.00 -17.99
CA ALA A 167 -2.20 12.91 -18.97
C ALA A 167 -3.01 11.69 -18.49
N HIS A 168 -3.45 11.66 -17.23
CA HIS A 168 -4.09 10.49 -16.63
C HIS A 168 -5.59 10.42 -16.94
N THR A 169 -5.97 9.63 -17.94
CA THR A 169 -7.37 9.61 -18.46
C THR A 169 -8.40 9.01 -17.50
N CYS A 170 -7.98 8.13 -16.59
CA CYS A 170 -8.90 7.45 -15.66
C CYS A 170 -9.07 8.16 -14.32
N LEU A 171 -8.20 9.14 -14.01
CA LEU A 171 -8.14 9.74 -12.68
C LEU A 171 -9.33 10.68 -12.48
N ARG A 172 -10.04 10.50 -11.36
CA ARG A 172 -11.25 11.25 -11.03
C ARG A 172 -11.11 12.06 -9.75
N ARG A 173 -10.07 11.80 -8.96
CA ARG A 173 -9.86 12.43 -7.67
C ARG A 173 -8.38 12.48 -7.32
N VAL A 174 -7.92 13.65 -6.88
CA VAL A 174 -6.63 13.81 -6.23
C VAL A 174 -6.85 14.46 -4.87
N ASN A 175 -6.36 13.80 -3.81
CA ASN A 175 -6.36 14.36 -2.46
C ASN A 175 -4.92 14.65 -2.03
N THR A 176 -4.69 15.79 -1.40
CA THR A 176 -3.38 16.28 -0.93
C THR A 176 -3.43 16.49 0.59
N LEU A 177 -3.49 15.42 1.36
CA LEU A 177 -3.63 15.46 2.81
C LEU A 177 -2.30 15.82 3.47
N HIS A 178 -2.27 16.91 4.25
CA HIS A 178 -1.05 17.40 4.90
C HIS A 178 0.10 17.71 3.91
N CYS A 179 -0.21 17.97 2.63
CA CYS A 179 0.81 18.36 1.67
C CYS A 179 1.16 19.84 1.77
N ARG A 180 2.43 20.15 1.53
CA ARG A 180 3.00 21.50 1.43
C ARG A 180 3.58 21.69 0.03
N ASN A 181 3.61 22.94 -0.45
CA ASN A 181 4.23 23.31 -1.73
C ASN A 181 3.68 22.51 -2.95
N VAL A 182 2.36 22.36 -3.04
CA VAL A 182 1.69 21.76 -4.20
C VAL A 182 1.66 22.76 -5.36
N ARG A 183 2.19 22.38 -6.52
CA ARG A 183 2.33 23.24 -7.72
C ARG A 183 1.57 22.66 -8.90
N ASP A 184 1.29 23.52 -9.87
CA ASP A 184 0.73 23.16 -11.19
C ASP A 184 -0.63 22.47 -11.14
N ALA A 185 -1.41 22.73 -10.08
CA ALA A 185 -2.78 22.21 -9.93
C ALA A 185 -3.75 22.82 -10.97
N ASP A 186 -3.41 23.99 -11.50
CA ASP A 186 -4.11 24.70 -12.59
C ASP A 186 -3.93 24.03 -13.96
N HIS A 187 -2.92 23.17 -14.12
CA HIS A 187 -2.73 22.36 -15.33
C HIS A 187 -3.63 21.11 -15.37
N LEU A 188 -4.34 20.81 -14.28
CA LEU A 188 -5.23 19.66 -14.22
C LEU A 188 -6.54 19.92 -14.98
N PRO A 189 -7.12 18.89 -15.61
CA PRO A 189 -8.45 19.00 -16.20
C PRO A 189 -9.47 19.47 -15.16
N ALA A 190 -10.37 20.38 -15.55
CA ALA A 190 -11.41 20.90 -14.66
C ALA A 190 -12.32 19.81 -14.05
N SER A 191 -12.36 18.61 -14.66
CA SER A 191 -13.05 17.43 -14.16
C SER A 191 -12.37 16.75 -12.97
N LEU A 192 -11.14 17.15 -12.63
CA LEU A 192 -10.34 16.53 -11.59
C LEU A 192 -10.30 17.43 -10.34
N PRO A 193 -11.15 17.17 -9.33
CA PRO A 193 -11.09 17.91 -8.07
C PRO A 193 -9.82 17.58 -7.29
N VAL A 194 -9.12 18.62 -6.84
CA VAL A 194 -7.98 18.56 -5.91
C VAL A 194 -8.41 19.08 -4.54
N ASN A 195 -8.23 18.26 -3.49
CA ASN A 195 -8.59 18.61 -2.11
C ASN A 195 -7.45 18.36 -1.11
N PRO A 196 -7.09 19.31 -0.25
CA PRO A 196 -7.51 20.70 -0.19
C PRO A 196 -6.79 21.54 -1.24
N ARG A 197 -7.47 22.56 -1.79
CA ARG A 197 -6.81 23.65 -2.51
C ARG A 197 -5.91 24.38 -1.50
N SER A 198 -4.59 24.31 -1.65
CA SER A 198 -3.68 25.13 -0.85
C SER A 198 -4.06 26.61 -1.04
N PRO A 199 -4.08 27.43 0.02
CA PRO A 199 -4.25 28.87 -0.15
C PRO A 199 -3.03 29.40 -0.92
N HIS A 200 -3.30 30.13 -2.00
CA HIS A 200 -2.31 30.83 -2.81
C HIS A 200 -1.51 31.84 -1.98
#